data_AF-A0A0G0U849-F1
#
_entry.id   AF-A0A0G0U849-F1
#
_cell.length_a   1.000
_cell.length_b   1.000
_cell.length_c   1.000
_cell.angle_alpha   90.00
_cell.angle_beta   90.00
_cell.angle_gamma   90.00
#
_symmetry.space_group_name_H-M   'P 1'
#
loop_
_entity.id
_entity.type
_entity.pdbx_description
1 polymer ?
#
loop_
_entity_poly.entity_id
_entity_poly.type
_entity_poly.pdbx_seq_one_letter_code
_entity_poly.pdbx_strand_id
1 'polypeptide(L)' 'MQHWLSVLSDLFVDLFVNLAAGWFVIVFIEPQVSGFTSQSVPPLILRLIAGILSLAIAKRFREEAKAT' A
#
# COMPACT_ATOMS: atom_id res chain seq x y z
N MET A 1 18.17 19.72 -10.11
CA MET A 1 17.42 18.51 -10.50
C MET A 1 17.26 17.52 -9.34
N GLN A 2 18.31 17.22 -8.56
CA GLN A 2 18.25 16.27 -7.42
C GLN A 2 17.12 16.53 -6.40
N HIS A 3 16.89 17.78 -5.99
CA HIS A 3 15.84 18.11 -4.99
C HIS A 3 14.41 17.79 -5.44
N TRP A 4 14.12 17.87 -6.74
CA TRP A 4 12.76 17.56 -7.24
C TRP A 4 12.49 16.06 -7.27
N LEU A 5 13.53 15.26 -7.52
CA LEU A 5 13.43 13.80 -7.52
C LEU A 5 13.21 13.25 -6.11
N SER A 6 13.85 13.84 -5.09
CA SER A 6 13.66 13.42 -3.70
C SER A 6 12.24 13.72 -3.18
N VAL A 7 11.70 14.91 -3.51
CA VAL A 7 10.32 15.27 -3.12
C VAL A 7 9.29 14.35 -3.80
N LEU A 8 9.53 14.00 -5.07
CA LEU A 8 8.67 13.05 -5.78
C LEU A 8 8.76 11.65 -5.16
N SER A 9 9.96 11.15 -4.84
CA SER A 9 10.10 9.83 -4.22
C SER A 9 9.38 9.75 -2.87
N ASP A 10 9.47 10.80 -2.05
CA ASP A 10 8.79 10.85 -0.75
C ASP A 10 7.27 10.85 -0.93
N LEU A 11 6.75 11.64 -1.88
CA LEU A 11 5.31 11.65 -2.22
C LEU A 11 4.82 10.26 -2.67
N PHE A 12 5.58 9.57 -3.51
CA PHE A 12 5.22 8.22 -3.95
C PHE A 12 5.26 7.21 -2.81
N VAL A 13 6.28 7.28 -1.94
CA VAL A 13 6.35 6.43 -0.74
C VAL A 13 5.11 6.63 0.12
N ASP A 14 4.74 7.86 0.43
CA ASP A 14 3.56 8.18 1.24
C ASP A 14 2.27 7.71 0.57
N LEU A 15 2.15 7.88 -0.75
CA LEU A 15 1.02 7.38 -1.52
C LEU A 15 0.88 5.86 -1.39
N PHE A 16 1.96 5.10 -1.60
CA PHE A 16 1.94 3.65 -1.57
C PHE A 16 1.72 3.10 -0.14
N VAL A 17 2.24 3.77 0.88
CA VAL A 17 1.97 3.43 2.29
C VAL A 17 0.49 3.64 2.61
N ASN A 18 -0.08 4.77 2.22
CA ASN A 18 -1.51 5.04 2.43
C ASN A 18 -2.41 4.08 1.64
N LEU A 19 -2.01 3.73 0.41
CA LEU A 19 -2.71 2.75 -0.40
C LEU A 19 -2.69 1.37 0.26
N ALA A 20 -1.54 0.93 0.77
CA ALA A 20 -1.42 -0.32 1.52
C ALA A 20 -2.31 -0.32 2.76
N ALA A 21 -2.30 0.78 3.54
CA ALA A 21 -3.16 0.92 4.71
C ALA A 21 -4.64 0.80 4.32
N GLY A 22 -5.07 1.44 3.23
CA GLY A 22 -6.43 1.31 2.69
C GLY A 22 -6.82 -0.14 2.36
N TRP A 23 -5.94 -0.88 1.68
CA TRP A 23 -6.18 -2.30 1.40
C TRP A 23 -6.33 -3.14 2.67
N PHE A 24 -5.51 -2.89 3.70
CA PHE A 24 -5.62 -3.61 4.96
C PHE A 24 -6.86 -3.25 5.76
N VAL A 25 -7.32 -1.99 5.71
CA VAL A 25 -8.60 -1.57 6.30
C VAL A 25 -9.76 -2.34 5.66
N ILE A 26 -9.79 -2.40 4.32
CA ILE A 26 -10.81 -3.15 3.55
C ILE A 26 -10.78 -4.65 3.90
N VAL A 27 -9.60 -5.22 4.14
CA VAL A 27 -9.44 -6.64 4.43
C VAL A 27 -9.79 -7.00 5.88
N PHE A 28 -9.35 -6.19 6.85
CA PHE A 28 -9.40 -6.55 8.27
C PHE A 28 -10.49 -5.82 9.06
N ILE A 29 -10.86 -4.61 8.66
CA ILE A 29 -11.75 -3.72 9.42
C ILE A 29 -13.15 -3.70 8.80
N GLU A 30 -13.26 -3.48 7.49
CA GLU A 30 -14.56 -3.37 6.79
C GLU A 30 -15.50 -4.57 7.05
N PRO A 31 -15.04 -5.84 7.05
CA PRO A 31 -15.92 -6.98 7.33
C PRO A 31 -16.48 -7.00 8.75
N GLN A 32 -15.75 -6.44 9.73
CA GLN A 32 -16.20 -6.36 11.12
C GLN A 32 -17.23 -5.25 11.33
N VAL A 33 -17.11 -4.15 10.59
CA VAL A 33 -17.98 -2.97 10.71
C VAL A 33 -19.26 -3.12 9.89
N SER A 34 -19.16 -3.66 8.68
CA SER A 34 -20.30 -3.76 7.75
C SER A 34 -21.19 -4.98 7.99
N GLY A 35 -20.74 -5.96 8.79
CA GLY A 35 -21.41 -7.26 8.94
C GLY A 35 -21.43 -8.11 7.67
N PHE A 36 -20.93 -7.58 6.54
CA PHE A 36 -20.76 -8.30 5.29
C PHE A 36 -19.46 -9.08 5.34
N THR A 37 -19.54 -10.35 5.75
CA THR A 37 -18.53 -11.33 5.40
C THR A 37 -18.66 -11.60 3.90
N SER A 38 -18.01 -10.83 3.04
CA SER A 38 -17.92 -11.18 1.62
C SER A 38 -17.01 -12.41 1.51
N GLN A 39 -17.62 -13.58 1.68
CA GLN A 39 -17.07 -14.94 1.84
C GLN A 39 -16.41 -15.53 0.59
N SER A 40 -15.85 -14.74 -0.32
CA SER A 40 -15.06 -15.26 -1.42
C SER A 40 -13.57 -15.08 -1.10
N VAL A 41 -12.88 -16.20 -0.90
CA VAL A 41 -11.42 -16.28 -0.69
C VAL A 41 -10.62 -15.59 -1.81
N PRO A 42 -11.00 -15.68 -3.11
CA PRO A 42 -10.20 -15.09 -4.18
C PRO A 42 -10.10 -13.54 -4.11
N PRO A 43 -11.19 -12.77 -3.89
CA PRO A 43 -11.09 -11.32 -3.69
C PRO A 43 -10.23 -10.89 -2.49
N LEU A 44 -10.24 -11.66 -1.40
CA LEU A 44 -9.42 -11.38 -0.22
C LEU A 44 -7.93 -11.48 -0.52
N ILE A 45 -7.53 -12.56 -1.20
CA ILE A 45 -6.15 -12.80 -1.61
C ILE A 45 -5.67 -11.68 -2.54
N LEU A 46 -6.47 -11.26 -3.52
CA LEU A 46 -6.10 -10.17 -4.42
C LEU A 46 -5.89 -8.85 -3.67
N ARG A 47 -6.75 -8.51 -2.70
CA ARG A 47 -6.61 -7.30 -1.87
C ARG A 47 -5.36 -7.36 -1.00
N LEU A 48 -5.06 -8.52 -0.42
CA LEU A 48 -3.81 -8.74 0.35
C LEU A 48 -2.57 -8.61 -0.53
N ILE A 49 -2.57 -9.21 -1.72
CA ILE A 49 -1.49 -9.08 -2.69
C ILE A 49 -1.30 -7.61 -3.07
N ALA A 50 -2.39 -6.87 -3.35
CA ALA A 50 -2.31 -5.45 -3.67
C ALA A 50 -1.72 -4.62 -2.51
N GLY A 51 -2.11 -4.90 -1.27
CA GLY A 51 -1.54 -4.26 -0.07
C GLY A 51 -0.04 -4.55 0.10
N ILE A 52 0.37 -5.81 -0.04
CA ILE A 52 1.78 -6.22 0.07
C ILE A 52 2.63 -5.62 -1.05
N LEU A 53 2.14 -5.65 -2.29
CA LEU A 53 2.83 -5.04 -3.43
C LEU A 53 2.99 -3.53 -3.25
N SER A 54 1.97 -2.85 -2.72
CA SER A 54 2.05 -1.42 -2.41
C SER A 54 3.18 -1.14 -1.41
N LEU A 55 3.30 -1.94 -0.33
CA LEU A 55 4.41 -1.81 0.62
C LEU A 55 5.77 -2.16 0.00
N ALA A 56 5.85 -3.19 -0.84
CA ALA A 56 7.09 -3.58 -1.51
C ALA A 56 7.60 -2.46 -2.42
N ILE A 57 6.71 -1.81 -3.16
CA ILE A 57 7.02 -0.66 -4.00
C ILE A 57 7.47 0.53 -3.13
N ALA A 58 6.72 0.87 -2.08
CA ALA A 58 7.10 1.94 -1.15
C ALA A 58 8.51 1.70 -0.55
N LYS A 59 8.79 0.47 -0.12
CA LYS A 59 10.09 0.08 0.43
C LYS A 59 11.20 0.30 -0.59
N ARG A 60 10.98 -0.14 -1.84
CA ARG A 60 11.97 0.02 -2.93
C ARG A 60 12.27 1.49 -3.21
N PHE A 61 11.25 2.35 -3.34
CA PHE A 61 11.44 3.79 -3.53
C PHE A 61 12.25 4.41 -2.38
N ARG A 62 12.00 3.98 -1.14
CA ARG A 62 12.74 4.45 0.03
C ARG A 62 14.20 4.00 0.04
N GLU A 63 14.50 2.81 -0.48
CA GLU A 63 15.87 2.32 -0.63
C GLU A 63 16.62 3.07 -1.73
N GLU A 64 15.97 3.30 -2.88
CA GLU A 64 16.53 4.09 -3.99
C GLU A 64 16.81 5.55 -3.57
N ALA A 65 15.93 6.16 -2.78
CA ALA A 65 16.12 7.50 -2.23
C ALA A 65 17.27 7.59 -1.21
N LYS A 66 17.58 6.50 -0.48
CA LYS A 66 18.70 6.45 0.48
C LYS A 66 20.06 6.17 -0.18
N ALA A 67 20.04 5.55 -1.36
CA ALA A 67 21.24 5.21 -2.13
C ALA A 67 21.74 6.37 -3.02
N THR A 68 20.97 7.45 -3.11
CA THR A 68 21.28 8.68 -3.88
C THR A 68 21.76 9.79 -2.95
#